data_AF-A0A553CM92-F1
#
_entry.id   AF-A0A553CM92-F1
#
_cell.length_a   1.000
_cell.length_b   1.000
_cell.length_c   1.000
_cell.angle_alpha   90.00
_cell.angle_beta   90.00
_cell.angle_gamma   90.00
#
_symmetry.space_group_name_H-M   'P 1'
#
loop_
_entity.id
_entity.type
_entity.pdbx_description
1 polymer ?
#
loop_
_entity_poly.entity_id
_entity_poly.type
_entity_poly.pdbx_seq_one_letter_code
_entity_poly.pdbx_strand_id
1 'polypeptide(L)'
;MKKNCFLFSILLAFNVVVAQQEINTAFTTQMNTTFGNLDKNRVPHGILLDYGMEFTNVPRYNGTLTDSTFTNKTAMSQIYKTLLTSRIRDVTAGFVTPTEYDTRWRNNRSGSYVAIGGLFFRYVQVADNAVTTNKITVTNAKAYDKFISGVWQNPYQEFQTFAMTPDIQKYEGLTMQVRIPSTLFYSNYQSTVQSIQIDFGNGAGYVTVPFNQNVAVNYTTEGVKIWKYKLNLTTGTSLYNQSRIKVLQTMTIIPYSQRNN
;
A
#
# COMPACT_ATOMS: atom_id res chain seq x y z
N MET A 1 80.01 -22.68 0.93
CA MET A 1 78.58 -22.99 0.71
C MET A 1 77.73 -22.16 1.67
N LYS A 2 77.22 -21.01 1.21
CA LYS A 2 76.31 -20.14 1.97
C LYS A 2 75.00 -20.03 1.19
N LYS A 3 73.90 -20.37 1.86
CA LYS A 3 72.52 -20.42 1.33
C LYS A 3 71.99 -19.00 1.14
N ASN A 4 71.60 -18.64 -0.08
CA ASN A 4 70.74 -17.48 -0.32
C ASN A 4 69.30 -17.97 -0.50
N CYS A 5 68.46 -17.73 0.51
CA CYS A 5 67.01 -17.87 0.41
C CYS A 5 66.46 -16.70 -0.41
N PHE A 6 65.90 -16.99 -1.59
CA PHE A 6 65.03 -16.07 -2.31
C PHE A 6 63.59 -16.31 -1.83
N LEU A 7 63.02 -15.34 -1.12
CA LEU A 7 61.58 -15.29 -0.82
C LEU A 7 60.87 -14.59 -1.98
N PHE A 8 60.03 -15.32 -2.71
CA PHE A 8 59.11 -14.78 -3.71
C PHE A 8 57.76 -14.53 -3.02
N SER A 9 57.47 -13.28 -2.67
CA SER A 9 56.16 -12.87 -2.17
C SER A 9 55.26 -12.53 -3.36
N ILE A 10 54.38 -13.46 -3.74
CA ILE A 10 53.29 -13.20 -4.70
C ILE A 10 52.16 -12.49 -3.93
N LEU A 11 52.00 -11.19 -4.17
CA LEU A 11 50.82 -10.43 -3.77
C LEU A 11 49.67 -10.74 -4.75
N LEU A 12 48.69 -11.53 -4.31
CA LEU A 12 47.39 -11.64 -5.01
C LEU A 12 46.63 -10.32 -4.82
N ALA A 13 46.55 -9.51 -5.87
CA ALA A 13 45.59 -8.42 -5.94
C ALA A 13 44.19 -9.01 -6.19
N PHE A 14 43.38 -9.10 -5.12
CA PHE A 14 41.95 -9.37 -5.25
C PHE A 14 41.29 -8.17 -5.93
N ASN A 15 40.95 -8.30 -7.21
CA ASN A 15 40.02 -7.39 -7.87
C ASN A 15 38.62 -7.66 -7.29
N VAL A 16 38.17 -6.81 -6.37
CA VAL A 16 36.77 -6.78 -5.95
C VAL A 16 35.97 -6.21 -7.12
N VAL A 17 35.39 -7.08 -7.94
CA VAL A 17 34.39 -6.69 -8.93
C VAL A 17 33.15 -6.26 -8.15
N VAL A 18 32.98 -4.95 -7.99
CA VAL A 18 31.71 -4.38 -7.53
C VAL A 18 30.72 -4.62 -8.67
N ALA A 19 29.76 -5.53 -8.47
CA ALA A 19 28.67 -5.71 -9.41
C ALA A 19 27.87 -4.40 -9.50
N GLN A 20 27.96 -3.72 -10.64
CA GLN A 20 27.16 -2.54 -10.92
C GLN A 20 25.70 -2.98 -11.08
N GLN A 21 24.83 -2.55 -10.17
CA GLN A 21 23.39 -2.79 -10.29
C GLN A 21 22.85 -1.94 -11.43
N GLU A 22 22.58 -2.55 -12.59
CA GLU A 22 21.86 -1.87 -13.66
C GLU A 22 20.44 -1.55 -13.19
N ILE A 23 20.15 -0.27 -13.00
CA ILE A 23 18.79 0.20 -12.80
C ILE A 23 18.11 0.13 -14.17
N ASN A 24 17.17 -0.80 -14.34
CA ASN A 24 16.34 -0.85 -15.54
C ASN A 24 15.43 0.40 -15.57
N THR A 25 15.85 1.40 -16.34
CA THR A 25 15.11 2.66 -16.52
C THR A 25 14.17 2.64 -17.72
N ALA A 26 14.10 1.54 -18.48
CA ALA A 26 13.38 1.46 -19.75
C ALA A 26 11.89 1.83 -19.60
N PHE A 27 11.25 1.33 -18.54
CA PHE A 27 9.86 1.69 -18.22
C PHE A 27 9.72 3.21 -18.03
N THR A 28 10.54 3.81 -17.17
CA THR A 28 10.49 5.24 -16.86
C THR A 28 10.73 6.08 -18.11
N THR A 29 11.69 5.69 -18.96
CA THR A 29 11.98 6.36 -20.23
C THR A 29 10.80 6.30 -21.20
N GLN A 30 10.16 5.13 -21.33
CA GLN A 30 8.98 4.97 -22.18
C GLN A 30 7.81 5.82 -21.67
N MET A 31 7.56 5.84 -20.36
CA MET A 31 6.45 6.60 -19.79
C MET A 31 6.68 8.11 -19.89
N ASN A 32 7.91 8.58 -19.67
CA ASN A 32 8.28 9.97 -19.91
C ASN A 32 8.18 10.37 -21.37
N THR A 33 8.45 9.46 -22.31
CA THR A 33 8.26 9.71 -23.74
C THR A 33 6.77 9.83 -24.08
N THR A 34 5.97 8.89 -23.58
CA THR A 34 4.53 8.78 -23.86
C THR A 34 3.77 9.98 -23.29
N PHE A 35 4.01 10.34 -22.04
CA PHE A 35 3.29 11.40 -21.34
C PHE A 35 4.04 12.74 -21.27
N GLY A 36 5.18 12.86 -21.96
CA GLY A 36 6.08 14.00 -21.86
C GLY A 36 5.51 15.33 -22.34
N ASN A 37 4.52 15.32 -23.23
CA ASN A 37 3.88 16.53 -23.75
C ASN A 37 2.60 16.94 -23.00
N LEU A 38 2.21 16.20 -21.96
CA LEU A 38 1.10 16.61 -21.10
C LEU A 38 1.59 17.63 -20.07
N ASP A 39 0.77 18.66 -19.82
CA ASP A 39 0.95 19.55 -18.68
C ASP A 39 0.65 18.80 -17.38
N LYS A 40 1.72 18.29 -16.76
CA LYS A 40 1.66 17.48 -15.53
C LYS A 40 0.99 18.21 -14.36
N ASN A 41 0.92 19.55 -14.37
CA ASN A 41 0.23 20.31 -13.32
C ASN A 41 -1.29 20.24 -13.45
N ARG A 42 -1.81 19.87 -14.61
CA ARG A 42 -3.25 19.64 -14.84
C ARG A 42 -3.72 18.26 -14.42
N VAL A 43 -2.80 17.34 -14.11
CA VAL A 43 -3.12 16.01 -13.56
C VAL A 43 -3.57 16.17 -12.10
N PRO A 44 -4.85 15.94 -11.79
CA PRO A 44 -5.35 16.05 -10.42
C PRO A 44 -4.58 15.12 -9.48
N HIS A 45 -4.33 15.59 -8.26
CA HIS A 45 -3.56 14.88 -7.22
C HIS A 45 -2.10 14.56 -7.56
N GLY A 46 -1.65 14.84 -8.80
CA GLY A 46 -0.31 14.47 -9.29
C GLY A 46 -0.08 12.97 -9.45
N ILE A 47 -1.15 12.15 -9.44
CA ILE A 47 -1.09 10.69 -9.56
C ILE A 47 -1.92 10.28 -10.78
N LEU A 48 -1.24 9.80 -11.82
CA LEU A 48 -1.84 9.25 -13.04
C LEU A 48 -1.57 7.75 -13.09
N LEU A 49 -2.60 6.92 -12.91
CA LEU A 49 -2.40 5.48 -12.81
C LEU A 49 -1.78 4.90 -14.10
N ASP A 50 -2.17 5.40 -15.27
CA ASP A 50 -1.64 4.98 -16.59
C ASP A 50 -0.15 5.31 -16.79
N TYR A 51 0.42 6.20 -15.98
CA TYR A 51 1.85 6.54 -16.00
C TYR A 51 2.69 5.56 -15.16
N GLY A 52 2.10 4.93 -14.14
CA GLY A 52 2.81 4.10 -13.18
C GLY A 52 2.93 2.65 -13.59
N MET A 53 3.79 1.92 -12.90
CA MET A 53 3.90 0.48 -13.05
C MET A 53 2.78 -0.19 -12.25
N GLU A 54 1.96 -1.00 -12.93
CA GLU A 54 0.87 -1.72 -12.28
C GLU A 54 1.40 -2.97 -11.56
N PHE A 55 1.43 -2.94 -10.22
CA PHE A 55 1.69 -4.13 -9.40
C PHE A 55 0.38 -4.82 -8.99
N THR A 56 -0.74 -4.11 -9.05
CA THR A 56 -2.09 -4.61 -8.80
C THR A 56 -3.12 -3.67 -9.39
N ASN A 57 -4.32 -4.18 -9.66
CA ASN A 57 -5.46 -3.37 -10.08
C ASN A 57 -5.98 -2.54 -8.90
N VAL A 58 -5.51 -1.31 -8.79
CA VAL A 58 -5.87 -0.34 -7.74
C VAL A 58 -7.38 0.02 -7.76
N PRO A 59 -8.02 0.28 -8.92
CA PRO A 59 -9.47 0.56 -9.01
C PRO A 59 -10.40 -0.48 -8.36
N ARG A 60 -9.95 -1.73 -8.19
CA ARG A 60 -10.66 -2.79 -7.47
C ARG A 60 -10.96 -2.44 -6.01
N TYR A 61 -10.20 -1.53 -5.39
CA TYR A 61 -10.30 -1.15 -3.98
C TYR A 61 -10.98 0.22 -3.80
N ASN A 62 -12.03 0.49 -4.58
CA ASN A 62 -12.72 1.79 -4.67
C ASN A 62 -13.62 2.18 -3.47
N GLY A 63 -13.70 1.33 -2.45
CA GLY A 63 -14.57 1.53 -1.29
C GLY A 63 -15.87 0.72 -1.33
N THR A 64 -16.06 -0.19 -2.29
CA THR A 64 -17.20 -1.12 -2.33
C THR A 64 -16.73 -2.55 -2.07
N LEU A 65 -17.43 -3.28 -1.19
CA LEU A 65 -17.09 -4.66 -0.89
C LEU A 65 -17.47 -5.60 -2.05
N THR A 66 -16.52 -6.43 -2.44
CA THR A 66 -16.68 -7.54 -3.38
C THR A 66 -15.82 -8.72 -2.89
N ASP A 67 -16.02 -9.91 -3.45
CA ASP A 67 -15.16 -11.09 -3.18
C ASP A 67 -13.69 -10.85 -3.52
N SER A 68 -13.47 -9.82 -4.32
CA SER A 68 -12.17 -9.38 -4.77
C SER A 68 -11.50 -8.37 -3.82
N THR A 69 -12.21 -7.74 -2.89
CA THR A 69 -11.66 -6.67 -2.04
C THR A 69 -10.83 -7.13 -0.84
N PHE A 70 -10.52 -8.43 -0.73
CA PHE A 70 -9.71 -8.95 0.37
C PHE A 70 -8.25 -8.49 0.29
N THR A 71 -7.79 -7.83 1.34
CA THR A 71 -6.42 -7.33 1.48
C THR A 71 -5.62 -8.16 2.48
N ASN A 72 -4.31 -8.15 2.26
CA ASN A 72 -3.29 -8.60 3.19
C ASN A 72 -2.07 -7.65 3.04
N LYS A 73 -0.99 -7.87 3.79
CA LYS A 73 0.20 -7.02 3.72
C LYS A 73 0.82 -6.96 2.31
N THR A 74 0.78 -8.04 1.54
CA THR A 74 1.28 -8.07 0.15
C THR A 74 0.42 -7.20 -0.76
N ALA A 75 -0.90 -7.38 -0.73
CA ALA A 75 -1.83 -6.56 -1.50
C ALA A 75 -1.67 -5.06 -1.13
N MET A 76 -1.56 -4.74 0.16
CA MET A 76 -1.30 -3.38 0.63
C MET A 76 -0.02 -2.78 0.04
N SER A 77 1.08 -3.55 0.04
CA SER A 77 2.35 -3.13 -0.55
C SER A 77 2.25 -2.92 -2.07
N GLN A 78 1.52 -3.78 -2.78
CA GLN A 78 1.31 -3.64 -4.23
C GLN A 78 0.45 -2.42 -4.57
N ILE A 79 -0.63 -2.16 -3.81
CA ILE A 79 -1.45 -0.96 -3.99
C ILE A 79 -0.57 0.28 -3.80
N TYR A 80 0.18 0.33 -2.70
CA TYR A 80 1.07 1.44 -2.38
C TYR A 80 2.14 1.67 -3.47
N LYS A 81 2.81 0.61 -3.93
CA LYS A 81 3.84 0.70 -4.98
C LYS A 81 3.26 1.15 -6.32
N THR A 82 2.07 0.68 -6.67
CA THR A 82 1.38 1.12 -7.88
C THR A 82 1.14 2.63 -7.81
N LEU A 83 0.49 3.13 -6.74
CA LEU A 83 0.26 4.56 -6.52
C LEU A 83 1.56 5.39 -6.48
N LEU A 84 2.62 4.86 -5.87
CA LEU A 84 3.92 5.53 -5.75
C LEU A 84 4.59 5.76 -7.11
N THR A 85 4.55 4.75 -7.98
CA THR A 85 5.11 4.82 -9.34
C THR A 85 4.23 5.61 -10.30
N SER A 86 2.92 5.70 -10.03
CA SER A 86 1.96 6.53 -10.76
C SER A 86 2.09 8.04 -10.52
N ARG A 87 3.02 8.48 -9.67
CA ARG A 87 3.31 9.91 -9.50
C ARG A 87 3.96 10.46 -10.77
N ILE A 88 3.21 11.27 -11.51
CA ILE A 88 3.69 11.87 -12.77
C ILE A 88 4.51 13.14 -12.53
N ARG A 89 4.36 13.75 -11.35
CA ARG A 89 5.11 14.90 -10.84
C ARG A 89 5.43 14.71 -9.36
N ASP A 90 6.29 15.56 -8.82
CA ASP A 90 6.68 15.50 -7.41
C ASP A 90 5.52 15.85 -6.48
N VAL A 91 4.91 14.80 -5.91
CA VAL A 91 3.93 14.88 -4.83
C VAL A 91 4.38 14.03 -3.66
N THR A 92 4.44 14.65 -2.48
CA THR A 92 4.96 14.03 -1.25
C THR A 92 3.85 13.62 -0.27
N ALA A 93 2.67 14.24 -0.37
CA ALA A 93 1.54 13.95 0.51
C ALA A 93 1.14 12.47 0.44
N GLY A 94 1.13 11.81 1.60
CA GLY A 94 0.80 10.38 1.72
C GLY A 94 1.93 9.42 1.33
N PHE A 95 3.04 9.88 0.77
CA PHE A 95 4.11 9.03 0.29
C PHE A 95 5.37 9.10 1.16
N VAL A 96 5.99 7.94 1.31
CA VAL A 96 7.32 7.72 1.87
C VAL A 96 8.16 6.86 0.93
N THR A 97 9.47 6.76 1.16
CA THR A 97 10.29 5.84 0.37
C THR A 97 9.87 4.39 0.61
N PRO A 98 10.10 3.46 -0.34
CA PRO A 98 9.83 2.03 -0.11
C PRO A 98 10.51 1.48 1.16
N THR A 99 11.75 1.91 1.42
CA THR A 99 12.50 1.54 2.63
C THR A 99 11.82 2.04 3.90
N GLU A 100 11.32 3.28 3.91
CA GLU A 100 10.61 3.85 5.04
C GLU A 100 9.26 3.16 5.25
N TYR A 101 8.53 2.84 4.17
CA TYR A 101 7.29 2.07 4.24
C TYR A 101 7.53 0.73 4.95
N ASP A 102 8.53 -0.04 4.52
CA ASP A 102 8.86 -1.34 5.13
C ASP A 102 9.33 -1.22 6.58
N THR A 103 10.11 -0.16 6.88
CA THR A 103 10.61 0.12 8.23
C THR A 103 9.47 0.44 9.20
N ARG A 104 8.51 1.27 8.80
CA ARG A 104 7.33 1.59 9.61
C ARG A 104 6.52 0.35 9.96
N TRP A 105 6.28 -0.53 8.98
CA TRP A 105 5.58 -1.80 9.21
C TRP A 105 6.36 -2.73 10.15
N ARG A 106 7.70 -2.73 10.09
CA ARG A 106 8.54 -3.53 10.99
C ARG A 106 8.49 -2.99 12.42
N ASN A 107 8.62 -1.68 12.59
CA ASN A 107 8.67 -1.02 13.89
C ASN A 107 7.34 -1.06 14.66
N ASN A 108 6.23 -1.23 13.96
CA ASN A 108 4.90 -1.36 14.57
C ASN A 108 4.51 -2.79 14.93
N ARG A 109 5.38 -3.79 14.67
CA ARG A 109 5.17 -5.14 15.17
C ARG A 109 5.29 -5.12 16.69
N SER A 110 4.26 -5.61 17.37
CA SER A 110 4.16 -5.58 18.82
C SER A 110 3.65 -6.91 19.36
N GLY A 111 4.13 -7.32 20.53
CA GLY A 111 3.54 -8.43 21.29
C GLY A 111 2.30 -8.01 22.08
N SER A 112 2.06 -6.70 22.25
CA SER A 112 0.97 -6.18 23.08
C SER A 112 -0.29 -5.82 22.29
N TYR A 113 -0.18 -5.66 20.96
CA TYR A 113 -1.31 -5.37 20.09
C TYR A 113 -1.02 -5.79 18.64
N VAL A 114 -2.07 -6.04 17.87
CA VAL A 114 -2.04 -6.24 16.42
C VAL A 114 -2.12 -4.88 15.73
N ALA A 115 -1.12 -4.55 14.91
CA ALA A 115 -1.10 -3.29 14.18
C ALA A 115 -1.94 -3.40 12.90
N ILE A 116 -2.78 -2.40 12.65
CA ILE A 116 -3.56 -2.30 11.43
C ILE A 116 -3.03 -1.12 10.63
N GLY A 117 -2.57 -1.39 9.41
CA GLY A 117 -2.16 -0.36 8.46
C GLY A 117 -3.23 -0.14 7.40
N GLY A 118 -3.15 1.00 6.71
CA GLY A 118 -4.10 1.35 5.68
C GLY A 118 -3.63 2.47 4.77
N LEU A 119 -4.41 2.70 3.72
CA LEU A 119 -4.23 3.84 2.84
C LEU A 119 -5.56 4.36 2.32
N PHE A 120 -5.59 5.66 2.03
CA PHE A 120 -6.69 6.32 1.33
C PHE A 120 -6.14 7.34 0.35
N PHE A 121 -6.30 7.11 -0.94
CA PHE A 121 -5.77 7.99 -1.98
C PHE A 121 -6.84 8.39 -2.99
N ARG A 122 -6.77 9.64 -3.46
CA ARG A 122 -7.43 10.08 -4.71
C ARG A 122 -6.39 10.19 -5.82
N TYR A 123 -6.77 9.77 -7.01
CA TYR A 123 -5.90 9.73 -8.18
C TYR A 123 -6.75 9.80 -9.46
N VAL A 124 -6.11 9.84 -10.62
CA VAL A 124 -6.80 9.83 -11.90
C VAL A 124 -6.30 8.74 -12.85
N GLN A 125 -7.14 8.44 -13.84
CA GLN A 125 -6.78 7.75 -15.07
C GLN A 125 -7.20 8.58 -16.27
N VAL A 126 -6.58 8.35 -17.42
CA VAL A 126 -7.14 8.79 -18.71
C VAL A 126 -8.48 8.09 -18.91
N ALA A 127 -9.54 8.84 -19.13
CA ALA A 127 -10.86 8.26 -19.37
C ALA A 127 -10.85 7.40 -20.64
N ASP A 128 -11.54 6.25 -20.63
CA ASP A 128 -11.58 5.31 -21.76
C ASP A 128 -12.03 5.98 -23.08
N ASN A 129 -12.91 6.98 -22.97
CA ASN A 129 -13.42 7.74 -24.09
C ASN A 129 -12.65 9.04 -24.38
N ALA A 130 -11.53 9.31 -23.72
CA ALA A 130 -10.81 10.58 -23.86
C ALA A 130 -10.32 10.82 -25.30
N VAL A 131 -9.91 9.77 -26.01
CA VAL A 131 -9.50 9.87 -27.43
C VAL A 131 -10.71 10.06 -28.32
N THR A 132 -11.76 9.22 -28.17
CA THR A 132 -12.96 9.27 -29.02
C THR A 132 -13.77 10.55 -28.84
N THR A 133 -13.69 11.17 -27.66
CA THR A 133 -14.32 12.47 -27.35
C THR A 133 -13.38 13.65 -27.56
N ASN A 134 -12.21 13.46 -28.18
CA ASN A 134 -11.27 14.51 -28.53
C ASN A 134 -10.85 15.37 -27.32
N LYS A 135 -10.56 14.72 -26.18
CA LYS A 135 -10.04 15.35 -24.95
C LYS A 135 -8.53 15.16 -24.79
N ILE A 136 -7.96 14.15 -25.44
CA ILE A 136 -6.53 13.90 -25.52
C ILE A 136 -6.18 13.49 -26.95
N THR A 137 -5.01 13.88 -27.44
CA THR A 137 -4.51 13.44 -28.75
C THR A 137 -3.35 12.48 -28.54
N VAL A 138 -3.38 11.34 -29.24
CA VAL A 138 -2.27 10.38 -29.25
C VAL A 138 -1.71 10.29 -30.66
N THR A 139 -0.44 10.61 -30.84
CA THR A 139 0.25 10.57 -32.14
C THR A 139 1.69 10.14 -31.93
N ASN A 140 2.17 9.18 -32.73
CA ASN A 140 3.51 8.60 -32.60
C ASN A 140 3.81 8.11 -31.17
N ALA A 141 2.84 7.43 -30.56
CA ALA A 141 2.89 6.95 -29.16
C ALA A 141 3.12 8.04 -28.11
N LYS A 142 2.86 9.31 -28.42
CA LYS A 142 2.93 10.44 -27.50
C LYS A 142 1.53 11.03 -27.27
N ALA A 143 1.20 11.30 -26.02
CA ALA A 143 -0.03 11.94 -25.60
C ALA A 143 0.17 13.46 -25.51
N TYR A 144 -0.83 14.21 -25.96
CA TYR A 144 -0.86 15.67 -25.96
C TYR A 144 -2.17 16.18 -25.38
N ASP A 145 -2.09 17.27 -24.62
CA ASP A 145 -3.27 18.01 -24.18
C ASP A 145 -4.07 18.53 -25.36
N LYS A 146 -5.40 18.56 -25.21
CA LYS A 146 -6.28 19.13 -26.21
C LYS A 146 -6.90 20.43 -25.71
N PHE A 147 -6.97 21.40 -26.63
CA PHE A 147 -7.65 22.68 -26.43
C PHE A 147 -8.70 22.87 -27.52
N ILE A 148 -9.90 23.31 -27.14
CA ILE A 148 -10.98 23.69 -28.06
C ILE A 148 -11.29 25.15 -27.76
N SER A 149 -11.10 26.03 -28.75
CA SER A 149 -11.27 27.48 -28.59
C SER A 149 -10.48 28.07 -27.41
N GLY A 150 -9.24 27.59 -27.20
CA GLY A 150 -8.37 28.01 -26.10
C GLY A 150 -8.69 27.39 -24.73
N VAL A 151 -9.77 26.61 -24.61
CA VAL A 151 -10.16 25.94 -23.37
C VAL A 151 -9.58 24.53 -23.34
N TRP A 152 -8.83 24.21 -22.28
CA TRP A 152 -8.31 22.87 -22.05
C TRP A 152 -9.43 21.86 -21.84
N GLN A 153 -9.31 20.71 -22.49
CA GLN A 153 -10.26 19.61 -22.36
C GLN A 153 -9.73 18.61 -21.36
N ASN A 154 -10.42 18.40 -20.23
CA ASN A 154 -9.98 17.47 -19.20
C ASN A 154 -10.13 16.00 -19.67
N PRO A 155 -9.04 15.26 -19.90
CA PRO A 155 -9.13 13.87 -20.34
C PRO A 155 -9.22 12.88 -19.16
N TYR A 156 -9.11 13.36 -17.92
CA TYR A 156 -8.96 12.52 -16.75
C TYR A 156 -10.29 12.18 -16.10
N GLN A 157 -10.43 10.92 -15.70
CA GLN A 157 -11.44 10.45 -14.78
C GLN A 157 -10.83 10.27 -13.40
N GLU A 158 -11.56 10.71 -12.38
CA GLU A 158 -11.10 10.66 -10.99
C GLU A 158 -11.56 9.39 -10.28
N PHE A 159 -10.67 8.84 -9.47
CA PHE A 159 -10.87 7.63 -8.69
C PHE A 159 -10.36 7.81 -7.26
N GLN A 160 -10.73 6.86 -6.43
CA GLN A 160 -10.22 6.75 -5.07
C GLN A 160 -9.91 5.29 -4.75
N THR A 161 -9.04 5.08 -3.78
CA THR A 161 -8.76 3.75 -3.23
C THR A 161 -8.69 3.80 -1.73
N PHE A 162 -9.35 2.84 -1.08
CA PHE A 162 -9.28 2.60 0.35
C PHE A 162 -8.96 1.13 0.61
N ALA A 163 -7.92 0.89 1.41
CA ALA A 163 -7.53 -0.44 1.83
C ALA A 163 -7.01 -0.40 3.27
N MET A 164 -7.26 -1.46 4.03
CA MET A 164 -6.65 -1.70 5.35
C MET A 164 -6.31 -3.17 5.54
N THR A 165 -5.35 -3.49 6.40
CA THR A 165 -5.01 -4.89 6.75
C THR A 165 -4.30 -4.94 8.11
N PRO A 166 -4.48 -6.00 8.91
CA PRO A 166 -3.58 -6.30 10.02
C PRO A 166 -2.17 -6.62 9.50
N ASP A 167 -1.17 -6.43 10.36
CA ASP A 167 0.23 -6.78 10.12
C ASP A 167 0.52 -8.28 10.20
N ILE A 168 -0.43 -9.04 10.75
CA ILE A 168 -0.43 -10.51 10.87
C ILE A 168 -1.66 -11.13 10.20
N GLN A 169 -1.55 -12.39 9.81
CA GLN A 169 -2.68 -13.16 9.26
C GLN A 169 -3.18 -14.25 10.20
N LYS A 170 -2.46 -14.48 11.30
CA LYS A 170 -2.76 -15.49 12.31
C LYS A 170 -2.52 -14.91 13.70
N TYR A 171 -3.44 -15.16 14.63
CA TYR A 171 -3.29 -14.80 16.03
C TYR A 171 -3.65 -15.99 16.93
N GLU A 172 -2.91 -16.16 18.02
CA GLU A 172 -3.12 -17.22 19.00
C GLU A 172 -3.72 -16.62 20.27
N GLY A 173 -4.92 -17.06 20.61
CA GLY A 173 -5.74 -16.52 21.69
C GLY A 173 -7.04 -15.94 21.18
N LEU A 174 -8.06 -15.94 22.04
CA LEU A 174 -9.40 -15.44 21.71
C LEU A 174 -9.59 -13.96 22.06
N THR A 175 -8.63 -13.37 22.76
CA THR A 175 -8.61 -11.94 23.12
C THR A 175 -7.35 -11.30 22.56
N MET A 176 -7.51 -10.18 21.87
CA MET A 176 -6.42 -9.37 21.33
C MET A 176 -6.66 -7.88 21.52
N GLN A 177 -5.58 -7.12 21.59
CA GLN A 177 -5.62 -5.68 21.42
C GLN A 177 -5.29 -5.35 19.97
N VAL A 178 -6.01 -4.39 19.38
CA VAL A 178 -5.71 -3.88 18.05
C VAL A 178 -5.47 -2.39 18.11
N ARG A 179 -4.65 -1.87 17.19
CA ARG A 179 -4.37 -0.44 17.09
C ARG A 179 -4.18 -0.06 15.62
N ILE A 180 -4.60 1.14 15.24
CA ILE A 180 -4.19 1.77 13.97
C ILE A 180 -3.09 2.78 14.29
N PRO A 181 -1.80 2.46 14.09
CA PRO A 181 -0.74 3.45 14.24
C PRO A 181 -0.88 4.51 13.15
N SER A 182 -0.86 5.79 13.51
CA SER A 182 -0.95 6.87 12.51
C SER A 182 0.19 6.83 11.49
N THR A 183 1.35 6.28 11.85
CA THR A 183 2.49 6.08 10.95
C THR A 183 2.22 5.04 9.84
N LEU A 184 1.23 4.17 10.02
CA LEU A 184 0.84 3.12 9.06
C LEU A 184 -0.39 3.48 8.23
N PHE A 185 -0.90 4.72 8.33
CA PHE A 185 -1.99 5.19 7.50
C PHE A 185 -1.50 6.24 6.52
N TYR A 186 -1.57 5.91 5.23
CA TYR A 186 -1.02 6.73 4.14
C TYR A 186 -2.15 7.40 3.35
N SER A 187 -2.11 8.72 3.20
CA SER A 187 -3.14 9.43 2.44
C SER A 187 -2.66 10.74 1.84
N ASN A 188 -3.06 11.02 0.59
CA ASN A 188 -2.97 12.35 -0.01
C ASN A 188 -4.24 13.19 0.21
N TYR A 189 -5.20 12.66 0.97
CA TYR A 189 -6.52 13.25 1.21
C TYR A 189 -6.96 13.09 2.67
N GLN A 190 -6.00 13.15 3.60
CA GLN A 190 -6.19 12.86 5.03
C GLN A 190 -7.20 13.80 5.70
N SER A 191 -7.29 15.06 5.27
CA SER A 191 -8.15 16.07 5.89
C SER A 191 -9.65 15.77 5.78
N THR A 192 -10.04 14.86 4.89
CA THR A 192 -11.43 14.42 4.77
C THR A 192 -11.73 13.14 5.54
N VAL A 193 -10.73 12.50 6.14
CA VAL A 193 -10.93 11.31 6.97
C VAL A 193 -11.53 11.75 8.31
N GLN A 194 -12.79 11.38 8.55
CA GLN A 194 -13.49 11.67 9.81
C GLN A 194 -13.25 10.58 10.85
N SER A 195 -13.41 9.31 10.47
CA SER A 195 -13.20 8.18 11.38
C SER A 195 -12.94 6.88 10.62
N ILE A 196 -12.33 5.92 11.31
CA ILE A 196 -12.19 4.54 10.87
C ILE A 196 -12.96 3.66 11.84
N GLN A 197 -13.82 2.80 11.30
CA GLN A 197 -14.55 1.79 12.06
C GLN A 197 -14.22 0.41 11.51
N ILE A 198 -14.25 -0.59 12.39
CA ILE A 198 -13.93 -1.98 12.04
C ILE A 198 -14.99 -2.89 12.64
N ASP A 199 -15.59 -3.72 11.80
CA ASP A 199 -16.33 -4.91 12.24
C ASP A 199 -15.34 -6.08 12.24
N PHE A 200 -15.02 -6.57 13.43
CA PHE A 200 -14.04 -7.63 13.64
C PHE A 200 -14.61 -9.04 13.38
N GLY A 201 -15.89 -9.16 13.03
CA GLY A 201 -16.54 -10.46 12.82
C GLY A 201 -16.75 -11.24 14.13
N ASN A 202 -16.90 -10.52 15.24
CA ASN A 202 -17.16 -11.08 16.58
C ASN A 202 -18.60 -10.85 17.07
N GLY A 203 -19.48 -10.28 16.22
CA GLY A 203 -20.87 -9.97 16.56
C GLY A 203 -21.11 -8.58 17.16
N ALA A 204 -20.07 -7.77 17.40
CA ALA A 204 -20.21 -6.41 17.92
C ALA A 204 -20.58 -5.36 16.85
N GLY A 205 -20.51 -5.73 15.56
CA GLY A 205 -20.67 -4.78 14.46
C GLY A 205 -19.49 -3.82 14.33
N TYR A 206 -19.71 -2.67 13.67
CA TYR A 206 -18.67 -1.66 13.46
C TYR A 206 -18.34 -0.90 14.74
N VAL A 207 -17.09 -0.99 15.18
CA VAL A 207 -16.55 -0.23 16.32
C VAL A 207 -15.57 0.81 15.81
N THR A 208 -15.65 2.04 16.31
CA THR A 208 -14.67 3.10 15.99
C THR A 208 -13.31 2.76 16.58
N VAL A 209 -12.26 2.83 15.77
CA VAL A 209 -10.87 2.60 16.18
C VAL A 209 -10.08 3.89 15.96
N PRO A 210 -9.86 4.70 17.01
CA PRO A 210 -9.06 5.91 16.91
C PRO A 210 -7.59 5.60 16.61
N PHE A 211 -6.91 6.53 15.94
CA PHE A 211 -5.47 6.42 15.73
C PHE A 211 -4.73 6.31 17.07
N ASN A 212 -3.73 5.44 17.12
CA ASN A 212 -2.82 5.23 18.24
C ASN A 212 -3.46 4.75 19.56
N GLN A 213 -4.74 4.36 19.54
CA GLN A 213 -5.43 3.80 20.71
C GLN A 213 -5.61 2.28 20.59
N ASN A 214 -5.49 1.58 21.71
CA ASN A 214 -5.78 0.14 21.77
C ASN A 214 -7.29 -0.08 21.88
N VAL A 215 -7.80 -1.01 21.08
CA VAL A 215 -9.17 -1.50 21.16
C VAL A 215 -9.12 -3.00 21.44
N ALA A 216 -9.86 -3.44 22.45
CA ALA A 216 -9.96 -4.85 22.79
C ALA A 216 -10.93 -5.56 21.84
N VAL A 217 -10.51 -6.70 21.30
CA VAL A 217 -11.31 -7.57 20.45
C VAL A 217 -11.36 -8.95 21.09
N ASN A 218 -12.58 -9.43 21.35
CA ASN A 218 -12.84 -10.71 21.98
C ASN A 218 -13.65 -11.60 21.02
N TYR A 219 -13.24 -12.85 20.89
CA TYR A 219 -13.94 -13.90 20.16
C TYR A 219 -14.39 -15.00 21.13
N THR A 220 -15.50 -15.66 20.82
CA THR A 220 -15.96 -16.85 21.54
C THR A 220 -15.49 -18.16 20.90
N THR A 221 -15.09 -18.10 19.63
CA THR A 221 -14.67 -19.26 18.84
C THR A 221 -13.45 -18.93 18.00
N GLU A 222 -12.62 -19.94 17.75
CA GLU A 222 -11.54 -19.85 16.79
C GLU A 222 -12.05 -19.84 15.32
N GLY A 223 -11.12 -19.84 14.37
CA GLY A 223 -11.40 -19.90 12.94
C GLY A 223 -11.03 -18.64 12.18
N VAL A 224 -11.39 -18.61 10.90
CA VAL A 224 -11.15 -17.44 10.04
C VAL A 224 -12.19 -16.37 10.33
N LYS A 225 -11.73 -15.19 10.74
CA LYS A 225 -12.55 -14.01 10.96
C LYS A 225 -12.35 -13.04 9.81
N ILE A 226 -13.44 -12.45 9.34
CA ILE A 226 -13.42 -11.40 8.32
C ILE A 226 -13.47 -10.07 9.05
N TRP A 227 -12.46 -9.23 8.83
CA TRP A 227 -12.46 -7.86 9.32
C TRP A 227 -12.95 -6.96 8.21
N LYS A 228 -14.04 -6.23 8.44
CA LYS A 228 -14.56 -5.23 7.50
C LYS A 228 -14.20 -3.85 8.01
N TYR A 229 -13.55 -3.08 7.17
CA TYR A 229 -13.12 -1.72 7.45
C TYR A 229 -14.09 -0.75 6.82
N LYS A 230 -14.37 0.34 7.53
CA LYS A 230 -15.20 1.44 7.09
C LYS A 230 -14.49 2.76 7.36
N LEU A 231 -14.13 3.47 6.30
CA LEU A 231 -13.62 4.84 6.35
C LEU A 231 -14.79 5.79 6.17
N ASN A 232 -15.08 6.60 7.18
CA ASN A 232 -16.09 7.66 7.07
C ASN A 232 -15.41 8.97 6.70
N LEU A 233 -15.92 9.62 5.67
CA LEU A 233 -15.42 10.90 5.19
C LEU A 233 -16.25 12.07 5.76
N THR A 234 -15.67 13.25 5.83
CA THR A 234 -16.35 14.48 6.28
C THR A 234 -17.54 14.88 5.40
N THR A 235 -17.61 14.34 4.19
CA THR A 235 -18.75 14.50 3.27
C THR A 235 -19.96 13.62 3.62
N GLY A 236 -19.84 12.74 4.62
CA GLY A 236 -20.86 11.74 4.96
C GLY A 236 -20.78 10.44 4.14
N THR A 237 -19.87 10.36 3.17
CA THR A 237 -19.62 9.14 2.39
C THR A 237 -18.81 8.12 3.20
N SER A 238 -19.13 6.83 3.06
CA SER A 238 -18.34 5.74 3.64
C SER A 238 -17.69 4.88 2.56
N LEU A 239 -16.42 4.53 2.76
CA LEU A 239 -15.68 3.57 1.92
C LEU A 239 -15.37 2.31 2.70
N TYR A 240 -15.41 1.17 2.02
CA TYR A 240 -15.28 -0.14 2.63
C TYR A 240 -14.14 -0.95 2.04
N ASN A 241 -13.50 -1.75 2.89
CA ASN A 241 -12.51 -2.75 2.51
C ASN A 241 -12.62 -3.95 3.47
N GLN A 242 -11.98 -5.08 3.16
CA GLN A 242 -11.99 -6.24 4.06
C GLN A 242 -10.70 -7.04 4.03
N SER A 243 -10.38 -7.72 5.13
CA SER A 243 -9.27 -8.67 5.23
C SER A 243 -9.70 -9.92 5.99
N ARG A 244 -8.81 -10.93 6.05
CA ARG A 244 -9.01 -12.14 6.85
C ARG A 244 -7.90 -12.28 7.89
N ILE A 245 -8.27 -12.78 9.06
CA ILE A 245 -7.33 -13.23 10.10
C ILE A 245 -7.76 -14.60 10.62
N LYS A 246 -6.81 -15.51 10.81
CA LYS A 246 -7.05 -16.81 11.43
C LYS A 246 -6.79 -16.68 12.93
N VAL A 247 -7.85 -16.79 13.73
CA VAL A 247 -7.75 -16.84 15.19
C VAL A 247 -7.70 -18.31 15.61
N LEU A 248 -6.78 -18.66 16.49
CA LEU A 248 -6.67 -20.00 17.07
C LEU A 248 -6.87 -19.95 18.58
N GLN A 249 -7.51 -20.97 19.13
CA GLN A 249 -7.52 -21.16 20.57
C GLN A 249 -6.12 -21.62 21.02
N THR A 250 -5.55 -20.96 22.02
CA THR A 250 -4.31 -21.41 22.65
C THR A 250 -4.56 -22.71 23.40
N MET A 251 -3.73 -23.73 23.18
CA MET A 251 -3.79 -24.94 24.01
C MET A 251 -3.35 -24.60 25.43
N THR A 252 -4.16 -24.98 26.42
CA THR A 252 -3.73 -24.95 27.81
C THR A 252 -2.61 -25.96 28.00
N ILE A 253 -1.38 -25.49 28.23
CA ILE A 253 -0.30 -26.37 28.68
C ILE A 253 -0.57 -26.68 30.15
N ILE A 254 -1.14 -27.85 30.43
CA ILE A 254 -1.20 -28.38 31.80
C ILE A 254 0.21 -28.84 32.16
N PRO A 255 0.89 -28.23 33.15
CA PRO A 255 2.19 -28.70 33.61
C PRO A 255 2.08 -30.16 34.05
N TYR A 256 3.12 -30.98 33.80
CA TYR A 256 3.12 -32.40 34.16
C TYR A 256 2.77 -32.64 35.65
N SER A 257 3.13 -31.70 36.53
CA SER A 257 2.79 -31.73 37.96
C SER A 257 1.30 -31.61 38.30
N GLN A 258 0.43 -31.28 37.34
CA GLN A 258 -1.02 -31.14 37.53
C GLN A 258 -1.84 -32.21 36.77
N ARG A 259 -1.19 -33.22 36.17
CA ARG A 259 -1.88 -34.31 35.46
C ARG A 259 -2.31 -35.50 36.33
N ASN A 260 -1.88 -35.56 37.59
CA ASN A 260 -2.09 -36.71 38.47
C ASN A 260 -2.78 -36.35 39.80
N ASN A 261 -3.82 -35.51 39.77
CA ASN A 261 -4.79 -35.39 40.87
C ASN A 261 -6.19 -35.70 40.34
#